data_AF-A0A1G0XEV5-F1
#
_entry.id   AF-A0A1G0XEV5-F1
#
_cell.length_a   1.000
_cell.length_b   1.000
_cell.length_c   1.000
_cell.angle_alpha   90.00
_cell.angle_beta   90.00
_cell.angle_gamma   90.00
#
_symmetry.space_group_name_H-M   'P 1'
#
loop_
_entity.id
_entity.type
_entity.pdbx_description
1 polymer ?
#
loop_
_entity_poly.entity_id
_entity_poly.type
_entity_poly.pdbx_seq_one_letter_code
_entity_poly.pdbx_strand_id
1 'polypeptide(L)'
;MNTIKAKIDNPLSDLISDDIYDLLNSHGLIDEKSVRDYQIRKKFKQLRASKISAGDAIDAIREEYPYLQFDTIRKIVYQISK
;
A
#
# COMPACT_ATOMS: atom_id res chain seq x y z
N MET A 1 3.00 17.52 -29.33
CA MET A 1 2.67 16.10 -29.21
C MET A 1 2.01 15.90 -27.85
N ASN A 2 0.70 15.77 -27.79
CA ASN A 2 0.02 15.45 -26.53
C ASN A 2 0.18 13.95 -26.29
N THR A 3 1.20 13.59 -25.51
CA THR A 3 1.33 12.23 -24.99
C THR A 3 0.16 12.00 -24.05
N ILE A 4 -0.76 11.12 -24.44
CA ILE A 4 -1.76 10.55 -23.54
C ILE A 4 -0.97 9.80 -22.47
N LYS A 5 -0.64 10.44 -21.34
CA LYS A 5 -0.10 9.74 -20.17
C LYS A 5 -1.20 8.76 -19.76
N ALA A 6 -0.94 7.46 -19.91
CA ALA A 6 -1.77 6.44 -19.29
C ALA A 6 -1.93 6.82 -17.82
N LYS A 7 -3.14 6.73 -17.28
CA LYS A 7 -3.43 7.09 -15.89
C LYS A 7 -2.51 6.25 -15.01
N ILE A 8 -1.51 6.89 -14.41
CA ILE A 8 -0.50 6.22 -13.61
C ILE A 8 -1.17 5.91 -12.29
N ASP A 9 -1.24 4.63 -11.93
CA ASP A 9 -1.78 4.22 -10.65
C ASP A 9 -0.70 4.45 -9.59
N ASN A 10 -0.55 5.70 -9.16
CA ASN A 10 0.44 6.11 -8.17
C ASN A 10 0.02 5.61 -6.77
N PRO A 11 0.69 4.58 -6.22
CA PRO A 11 0.32 3.99 -4.95
C PRO A 11 0.56 4.92 -3.75
N LEU A 12 1.28 6.03 -3.97
CA LEU A 12 1.66 7.05 -3.00
C LEU A 12 1.03 8.41 -3.32
N SER A 13 -0.09 8.45 -4.06
CA SER A 13 -0.76 9.69 -4.50
C SER A 13 -1.15 10.64 -3.35
N ASP A 14 -1.33 10.12 -2.14
CA ASP A 14 -1.62 10.91 -0.94
C ASP A 14 -0.39 11.61 -0.37
N LEU A 15 0.82 11.23 -0.81
CA LEU A 15 2.10 11.72 -0.30
C LEU A 15 2.86 12.55 -1.35
N ILE A 16 2.85 12.09 -2.60
CA ILE A 16 3.61 12.69 -3.70
C ILE A 16 2.80 12.67 -5.00
N SER A 17 3.03 13.65 -5.87
CA SER A 17 2.40 13.70 -7.19
C SER A 17 2.91 12.58 -8.10
N ASP A 18 2.13 12.27 -9.14
CA ASP A 18 2.45 11.23 -10.12
C ASP A 18 3.80 11.50 -10.80
N ASP A 19 4.09 12.76 -11.12
CA ASP A 19 5.38 13.14 -11.73
C ASP A 19 6.58 12.86 -10.81
N ILE A 20 6.42 13.04 -9.49
CA ILE A 20 7.47 12.73 -8.51
C ILE A 20 7.59 11.23 -8.31
N TYR A 21 6.48 10.51 -8.26
CA TYR A 21 6.48 9.05 -8.17
C TYR A 21 7.20 8.44 -9.37
N ASP A 22 6.86 8.87 -10.59
CA ASP A 22 7.50 8.41 -11.83
C ASP A 22 9.01 8.65 -11.83
N LEU A 23 9.42 9.86 -11.42
CA LEU A 23 10.84 10.22 -11.34
C LEU A 23 11.56 9.26 -10.39
N LEU A 24 11.10 9.16 -9.15
CA LEU A 24 11.74 8.30 -8.14
C LEU A 24 11.75 6.83 -8.57
N ASN A 25 10.65 6.34 -9.15
CA ASN A 25 10.51 4.97 -9.61
C ASN A 25 11.47 4.67 -10.79
N SER A 26 11.59 5.59 -11.75
CA SER A 26 12.50 5.44 -12.90
C SER A 26 13.98 5.37 -12.50
N HIS A 27 14.33 5.97 -11.35
CA HIS A 27 15.67 5.93 -10.78
C HIS A 27 15.89 4.77 -9.79
N GLY A 28 14.90 3.89 -9.60
CA GLY A 28 14.99 2.77 -8.66
C GLY A 28 15.06 3.20 -7.19
N LEU A 29 14.55 4.40 -6.86
CA LEU A 29 14.56 4.96 -5.49
C LEU A 29 13.32 4.55 -4.67
N ILE A 30 12.38 3.82 -5.28
CA ILE A 30 11.17 3.34 -4.62
C ILE A 30 11.35 1.86 -4.28
N ASP A 31 11.25 1.53 -2.99
CA ASP A 31 11.19 0.14 -2.52
C ASP A 31 9.75 -0.39 -2.59
N GLU A 32 9.51 -1.32 -3.53
CA GLU A 32 8.19 -1.92 -3.75
C GLU A 32 7.60 -2.55 -2.48
N LYS A 33 8.45 -3.17 -1.65
CA LYS A 33 8.03 -3.77 -0.38
C LYS A 33 7.48 -2.71 0.57
N SER A 34 8.18 -1.59 0.73
CA SER A 34 7.76 -0.49 1.59
C SER A 34 6.49 0.18 1.08
N VAL A 35 6.33 0.31 -0.24
CA VAL A 35 5.10 0.81 -0.87
C VAL A 35 3.92 -0.10 -0.57
N ARG A 36 4.06 -1.40 -0.79
CA ARG A 36 3.03 -2.39 -0.43
C ARG A 36 2.67 -2.32 1.05
N ASP A 37 3.67 -2.31 1.92
CA ASP A 37 3.45 -2.26 3.37
C ASP A 37 2.71 -0.96 3.77
N TYR A 38 2.97 0.15 3.08
CA TYR A 38 2.21 1.40 3.23
C TYR A 38 0.74 1.25 2.80
N GLN A 39 0.48 0.68 1.63
CA GLN A 39 -0.88 0.43 1.14
C GLN A 39 -1.67 -0.48 2.10
N ILE A 40 -1.05 -1.55 2.59
CA ILE A 40 -1.65 -2.45 3.60
C ILE A 40 -2.03 -1.68 4.87
N ARG A 41 -1.14 -0.81 5.38
CA ARG A 41 -1.44 0.03 6.54
C ARG A 41 -2.57 1.01 6.27
N LYS A 42 -2.61 1.63 5.08
CA LYS A 42 -3.67 2.55 4.67
C LYS A 42 -5.03 1.84 4.63
N LYS A 43 -5.11 0.67 3.98
CA LYS A 43 -6.33 -0.12 3.89
C LYS A 43 -6.79 -0.63 5.24
N PHE A 44 -5.88 -1.11 6.09
CA PHE A 44 -6.21 -1.52 7.46
C PHE A 44 -6.83 -0.37 8.26
N LYS A 45 -6.25 0.84 8.21
CA LYS A 45 -6.81 2.02 8.87
C LYS A 45 -8.21 2.36 8.39
N GLN A 46 -8.46 2.25 7.07
CA GLN A 46 -9.79 2.47 6.49
C GLN A 46 -10.81 1.44 7.00
N LEU A 47 -10.47 0.15 6.98
CA LEU A 47 -11.35 -0.92 7.48
C LEU A 47 -11.68 -0.74 8.97
N ARG A 48 -10.68 -0.35 9.78
CA ARG A 48 -10.87 -0.05 11.20
C ARG A 48 -11.77 1.17 11.42
N ALA A 49 -11.66 2.20 10.59
CA ALA A 49 -12.56 3.36 10.64
C ALA A 49 -14.02 2.98 10.28
N SER A 50 -14.21 1.97 9.42
CA SER A 50 -15.51 1.37 9.10
C SER A 50 -16.02 0.38 10.17
N LYS A 51 -15.41 0.34 11.36
CA LYS A 51 -15.79 -0.52 12.50
C LYS A 51 -15.62 -2.03 12.27
N ILE A 52 -14.84 -2.44 11.26
CA ILE A 52 -14.50 -3.85 11.03
C ILE A 52 -13.52 -4.31 12.11
N SER A 53 -13.66 -5.54 12.61
CA SER A 53 -12.77 -6.09 13.64
C SER A 53 -11.33 -6.19 13.12
N ALA A 54 -10.33 -6.26 14.01
CA ALA A 54 -8.94 -6.33 13.57
C ALA A 54 -8.63 -7.64 12.83
N GLY A 55 -9.21 -8.76 13.27
CA GLY A 55 -9.08 -10.06 12.59
C GLY A 55 -9.68 -10.03 11.20
N ASP A 56 -10.95 -9.61 11.10
CA ASP A 56 -11.66 -9.54 9.81
C ASP A 56 -10.99 -8.55 8.84
N ALA A 57 -10.44 -7.44 9.36
CA ALA A 57 -9.71 -6.49 8.52
C ALA A 57 -8.41 -7.09 7.98
N ILE A 58 -7.71 -7.92 8.76
CA ILE A 58 -6.51 -8.62 8.29
C ILE A 58 -6.88 -9.70 7.26
N ASP A 59 -7.97 -10.45 7.48
CA ASP A 59 -8.46 -11.44 6.52
C ASP A 59 -8.89 -10.80 5.21
N ALA A 60 -9.60 -9.66 5.25
CA ALA A 60 -9.98 -8.90 4.05
C ALA A 60 -8.75 -8.42 3.26
N ILE A 61 -7.70 -7.94 3.94
CA ILE A 61 -6.45 -7.57 3.28
C ILE A 61 -5.76 -8.82 2.69
N ARG A 62 -5.85 -9.99 3.35
CA ARG A 62 -5.27 -11.24 2.84
C ARG A 62 -5.91 -11.66 1.51
N GLU A 63 -7.18 -11.36 1.29
CA GLU A 63 -7.84 -11.61 0.00
C GLU A 63 -7.20 -10.81 -1.14
N GLU A 64 -6.74 -9.57 -0.87
CA GLU A 64 -6.02 -8.72 -1.84
C GLU A 64 -4.54 -9.11 -1.99
N TYR A 65 -3.96 -9.71 -0.95
CA TYR A 65 -2.56 -10.17 -0.93
C TYR A 65 -2.45 -11.66 -0.55
N PRO A 66 -2.91 -12.61 -1.39
CA PRO A 66 -3.02 -14.03 -1.03
C PRO A 66 -1.68 -14.70 -0.70
N TYR A 67 -0.58 -14.12 -1.19
CA TYR A 67 0.77 -14.59 -0.93
C TYR A 67 1.30 -14.21 0.47
N LEU A 68 0.63 -13.29 1.17
CA LEU A 68 0.98 -12.90 2.53
C LEU A 68 0.22 -13.76 3.55
N GLN A 69 0.95 -14.27 4.54
CA GLN A 69 0.35 -14.95 5.68
C GLN A 69 -0.35 -13.94 6.60
N PHE A 70 -1.40 -14.38 7.32
CA PHE A 70 -2.12 -13.56 8.30
C PHE A 70 -1.14 -12.89 9.30
N ASP A 71 -0.17 -13.65 9.80
CA ASP A 71 0.84 -13.16 10.74
C ASP A 71 1.74 -12.07 10.13
N THR A 72 2.04 -12.18 8.84
CA THR A 72 2.83 -11.20 8.10
C THR A 72 2.07 -9.89 7.97
N ILE A 73 0.79 -9.95 7.58
CA ILE A 73 -0.06 -8.75 7.50
C ILE A 73 -0.20 -8.12 8.88
N ARG A 74 -0.44 -8.93 9.93
CA ARG A 74 -0.47 -8.48 11.32
C ARG A 74 0.80 -7.70 11.71
N LYS A 75 1.99 -8.22 11.40
CA LYS A 75 3.27 -7.54 11.65
C LYS A 75 3.38 -6.21 10.90
N ILE A 76 2.92 -6.16 9.65
CA ILE A 76 2.94 -4.94 8.82
C ILE A 76 2.03 -3.85 9.41
N VAL A 77 0.79 -4.20 9.78
CA VAL A 77 -0.21 -3.21 10.24
C VAL A 77 0.08 -2.69 11.64
N TYR A 78 0.72 -3.49 12.50
CA TYR A 78 1.12 -3.08 13.85
C TYR A 78 2.56 -2.55 13.92
N GLN A 79 3.26 -2.44 12.79
CA GLN A 79 4.65 -1.95 12.74
C GLN A 79 5.55 -2.62 13.79
N ILE A 80 5.57 -3.96 13.84
CA ILE A 80 6.44 -4.69 14.79
C ILE A 80 7.94 -4.52 14.45
N SER A 81 8.26 -3.76 13.40
CA SER A 81 9.61 -3.24 13.13
C SER A 81 9.97 -2.11 14.12
N LYS A 82 10.70 -2.50 15.16
CA LYS A 82 11.60 -1.61 15.93
C LYS A 82 12.60 -0.91 15.03
#